data_AF-A0A7C9D2L6-F1
#
_entry.id   AF-A0A7C9D2L6-F1
#
_cell.length_a   1.000
_cell.length_b   1.000
_cell.length_c   1.000
_cell.angle_alpha   90.00
_cell.angle_beta   90.00
_cell.angle_gamma   90.00
#
_symmetry.space_group_name_H-M   'P 1'
#
loop_
_entity.id
_entity.type
_entity.pdbx_description
1 polymer ?
#
loop_
_entity_poly.entity_id
_entity_poly.type
_entity_poly.pdbx_seq_one_letter_code
_entity_poly.pdbx_strand_id
1 'polypeptide(L)'
;VTYHASVGVEKFILYDNDSNDGLDRTVQELNRAGYDVRMIYWPWPKTQEAGFSHCALCAEHICQWMAFIDVDEFILSPGWMDHRKPNPSMLMSSLLPKGTNPARVGQVSVKCVEFGPSNQTEHPVQGVTQGTRAAGSLTAGTSQ
;
A
#
# COMPACT_ATOMS: atom_id res chain seq x y z
N VAL A 1 -7.53 -1.33 4.06
CA VAL A 1 -7.12 -2.16 5.22
C VAL A 1 -7.16 -3.65 4.91
N THR A 2 -8.35 -4.25 4.71
CA THR A 2 -8.51 -5.71 4.55
C THR A 2 -7.64 -6.34 3.46
N TYR A 3 -7.56 -5.71 2.29
CA TYR A 3 -6.68 -6.15 1.20
C TYR A 3 -5.22 -6.23 1.66
N HIS A 4 -4.66 -5.10 2.09
CA HIS A 4 -3.26 -4.99 2.52
C HIS A 4 -2.94 -5.94 3.69
N ALA A 5 -3.89 -6.18 4.59
CA ALA A 5 -3.73 -7.17 5.66
C ALA A 5 -3.56 -8.59 5.12
N SER A 6 -4.32 -8.95 4.09
CA SER A 6 -4.23 -10.29 3.48
C SER A 6 -2.89 -10.57 2.79
N VAL A 7 -2.16 -9.53 2.41
CA VAL A 7 -0.86 -9.62 1.70
C VAL A 7 0.35 -9.35 2.61
N GLY A 8 0.13 -9.12 3.90
CA GLY A 8 1.20 -9.07 4.92
C GLY A 8 1.36 -7.75 5.68
N VAL A 9 0.47 -6.77 5.48
CA VAL A 9 0.51 -5.52 6.26
C VAL A 9 -0.15 -5.73 7.61
N GLU A 10 0.59 -5.52 8.69
CA GLU A 10 0.12 -5.82 10.05
C GLU A 10 -0.47 -4.60 10.76
N LYS A 11 0.02 -3.39 10.45
CA LYS A 11 -0.34 -2.15 11.13
C LYS A 11 -0.78 -1.10 10.14
N PHE A 12 -1.85 -0.39 10.47
CA PHE A 12 -2.43 0.68 9.65
C PHE A 12 -2.47 1.97 10.47
N ILE A 13 -1.84 3.02 9.96
CA ILE A 13 -1.89 4.36 10.55
C ILE A 13 -2.58 5.27 9.56
N LEU A 14 -3.80 5.71 9.90
CA LEU A 14 -4.61 6.60 9.08
C LEU A 14 -4.47 8.02 9.60
N TYR A 15 -4.05 8.93 8.73
CA TYR A 15 -4.02 10.37 9.02
C TYR A 15 -5.35 10.96 8.58
N ASP A 16 -6.16 11.36 9.55
CA ASP A 16 -7.48 11.93 9.36
C ASP A 16 -7.38 13.46 9.22
N ASN A 17 -7.58 13.97 8.02
CA ASN A 17 -7.55 15.39 7.71
C ASN A 17 -8.97 15.98 7.75
N ASP A 18 -9.59 15.90 8.92
CA ASP A 18 -10.94 16.43 9.19
C ASP A 18 -12.06 15.76 8.37
N SER A 19 -12.01 14.43 8.28
CA SER A 19 -13.05 13.64 7.62
C SER A 19 -14.40 13.75 8.33
N ASN A 20 -15.48 13.83 7.55
CA ASN A 20 -16.86 13.92 8.02
C ASN A 20 -17.76 12.75 7.54
N ASP A 21 -17.13 11.67 7.09
CA ASP A 21 -17.75 10.51 6.46
C ASP A 21 -17.91 9.30 7.41
N GLY A 22 -17.65 9.49 8.71
CA GLY A 22 -17.73 8.42 9.71
C GLY A 22 -16.50 7.50 9.73
N LEU A 23 -15.32 8.02 9.36
CA LEU A 23 -14.04 7.32 9.46
C LEU A 23 -13.81 6.71 10.85
N ASP A 24 -14.19 7.41 11.91
CA ASP A 24 -14.09 6.94 13.30
C ASP A 24 -14.84 5.62 13.53
N ARG A 25 -16.07 5.52 13.04
CA ARG A 25 -16.89 4.32 13.12
C ARG A 25 -16.27 3.18 12.32
N THR A 26 -15.78 3.48 11.11
CA THR A 26 -15.13 2.50 10.23
C THR A 26 -13.88 1.91 10.90
N VAL A 27 -13.04 2.76 11.50
CA VAL A 27 -11.85 2.33 12.26
C VAL A 27 -12.23 1.45 13.45
N GLN A 28 -13.28 1.80 14.20
CA GLN A 28 -13.76 0.96 15.30
C GLN A 28 -14.23 -0.43 14.82
N GLU A 29 -14.98 -0.49 13.71
CA GLU A 29 -15.45 -1.74 13.14
C GLU A 29 -14.29 -2.63 12.66
N LEU A 30 -13.27 -2.04 12.03
CA LEU A 30 -12.04 -2.74 11.63
C LEU A 30 -11.26 -3.26 12.84
N ASN A 31 -11.11 -2.47 13.89
CA ASN A 31 -10.45 -2.90 15.11
C ASN A 31 -11.21 -4.04 15.81
N ARG A 32 -12.55 -4.01 15.82
CA ARG A 32 -13.38 -5.14 16.32
C ARG A 32 -13.22 -6.40 15.47
N ALA A 33 -12.97 -6.26 14.17
CA ALA A 33 -12.67 -7.37 13.27
C ALA A 33 -11.23 -7.92 13.42
N GLY A 34 -10.40 -7.33 14.30
CA GLY A 34 -9.06 -7.80 14.62
C GLY A 34 -7.93 -7.17 13.81
N TYR A 35 -8.20 -6.13 13.01
CA TYR A 35 -7.15 -5.35 12.36
C TYR A 35 -6.51 -4.35 13.36
N ASP A 36 -5.22 -4.06 13.23
CA ASP A 36 -4.53 -3.03 14.02
C ASP A 36 -4.56 -1.71 13.27
N VAL A 37 -5.62 -0.91 13.48
CA VAL A 37 -5.84 0.38 12.82
C VAL A 37 -5.81 1.50 13.84
N ARG A 38 -4.81 2.37 13.71
CA ARG A 38 -4.68 3.61 14.47
C ARG A 38 -5.06 4.81 13.61
N MET A 39 -5.83 5.73 14.17
CA MET A 39 -6.14 7.01 13.54
C MET A 39 -5.36 8.14 14.25
N ILE A 40 -4.83 9.08 13.47
CA ILE A 40 -4.16 10.29 13.93
C ILE A 40 -4.89 11.47 13.30
N TYR A 41 -5.47 12.33 14.13
CA TYR A 41 -6.07 13.57 13.66
C TYR A 41 -4.99 14.53 13.17
N TRP A 42 -5.17 15.08 11.96
CA TRP A 42 -4.17 15.85 11.24
C TRP A 42 -4.81 17.06 10.52
N PRO A 43 -5.25 18.09 11.26
CA PRO A 43 -6.08 19.20 10.73
C PRO A 43 -5.31 20.25 9.92
N TRP A 44 -4.12 19.93 9.43
CA TRP A 44 -3.26 20.89 8.74
C TRP A 44 -3.39 20.74 7.21
N PRO A 45 -3.98 21.72 6.50
CA PRO A 45 -4.19 21.59 5.06
C PRO A 45 -2.85 21.55 4.30
N LYS A 46 -2.78 20.70 3.27
CA LYS A 46 -1.62 20.55 2.38
C LYS A 46 -0.31 20.16 3.09
N THR A 47 -0.41 19.35 4.15
CA THR A 47 0.76 18.92 4.94
C THR A 47 1.03 17.41 4.85
N GLN A 48 0.82 16.82 3.66
CA GLN A 48 1.02 15.39 3.43
C GLN A 48 2.47 14.95 3.75
N GLU A 49 3.47 15.68 3.24
CA GLU A 49 4.89 15.39 3.52
C GLU A 49 5.24 15.48 5.01
N ALA A 50 4.61 16.41 5.73
CA ALA A 50 4.78 16.53 7.18
C ALA A 50 4.12 15.36 7.92
N GLY A 51 2.97 14.89 7.44
CA GLY A 51 2.32 13.66 7.92
C GLY A 51 3.22 12.43 7.74
N PHE A 52 3.83 12.28 6.57
CA PHE A 52 4.80 11.21 6.29
C PHE A 52 6.01 11.28 7.22
N SER A 53 6.59 12.48 7.39
CA SER A 53 7.73 12.70 8.28
C SER A 53 7.39 12.39 9.74
N HIS A 54 6.23 12.83 10.22
CA HIS A 54 5.73 12.52 11.56
C HIS A 54 5.58 11.00 11.74
N CYS A 55 5.00 10.32 10.75
CA CYS A 55 4.79 8.88 10.83
C CYS A 55 6.12 8.12 10.88
N ALA A 56 7.05 8.46 10.00
CA ALA A 56 8.37 7.84 9.94
C ALA A 56 9.09 7.92 11.29
N LEU A 57 9.08 9.09 11.94
CA LEU A 57 9.70 9.29 13.26
C LEU A 57 8.94 8.56 14.38
N CYS A 58 7.62 8.64 14.39
CA CYS A 58 6.82 8.09 15.50
C CYS A 58 6.67 6.57 15.44
N ALA A 59 6.75 5.97 14.26
CA ALA A 59 6.55 4.54 14.07
C ALA A 59 7.84 3.77 13.70
N GLU A 60 8.99 4.43 13.66
CA GLU A 60 10.30 3.80 13.42
C GLU A 60 10.52 2.53 14.26
N HIS A 61 10.18 2.60 15.54
CA HIS A 61 10.45 1.53 16.52
C HIS A 61 9.40 0.40 16.52
N ILE A 62 8.30 0.52 15.77
CA ILE A 62 7.19 -0.45 15.77
C ILE A 62 7.05 -1.23 14.46
N CYS A 63 7.93 -0.99 13.48
CA CYS A 63 7.90 -1.69 12.20
C CYS A 63 9.31 -1.91 11.64
N GLN A 64 9.49 -2.96 10.84
CA GLN A 64 10.74 -3.19 10.10
C GLN A 64 10.80 -2.44 8.77
N TRP A 65 9.64 -2.13 8.21
CA TRP A 65 9.46 -1.39 6.98
C TRP A 65 8.13 -0.65 7.05
N MET A 66 8.00 0.41 6.26
CA MET A 66 6.80 1.23 6.17
C MET A 66 6.57 1.60 4.70
N ALA A 67 5.30 1.71 4.31
CA ALA A 67 4.89 2.27 3.05
C ALA A 67 3.94 3.44 3.28
N PHE A 68 4.10 4.50 2.49
CA PHE A 68 3.19 5.62 2.41
C PHE A 68 2.37 5.45 1.14
N ILE A 69 1.06 5.38 1.27
CA ILE A 69 0.12 5.20 0.16
C ILE A 69 -1.11 6.06 0.40
N ASP A 70 -1.74 6.50 -0.68
CA ASP A 70 -3.06 7.13 -0.61
C ASP A 70 -4.16 6.07 -0.35
N VAL A 71 -5.35 6.52 0.09
CA VAL A 71 -6.41 5.62 0.58
C VAL A 71 -7.03 4.73 -0.51
N ASP A 72 -6.90 5.14 -1.76
CA ASP A 72 -7.38 4.48 -2.97
C ASP A 72 -6.28 3.70 -3.73
N GLU A 73 -5.04 3.70 -3.22
CA GLU A 73 -3.92 2.98 -3.80
C GLU A 73 -3.81 1.54 -3.26
N PHE A 74 -3.33 0.64 -4.12
CA PHE A 74 -3.14 -0.78 -3.80
C PHE A 74 -1.74 -1.25 -4.19
N ILE A 75 -1.00 -1.82 -3.23
CA ILE A 75 0.29 -2.44 -3.52
C ILE A 75 0.07 -3.85 -4.05
N LEU A 76 0.50 -4.11 -5.27
CA LEU A 76 0.41 -5.42 -5.91
C LEU A 76 1.74 -6.17 -5.85
N SER A 77 1.72 -7.42 -5.35
CA SER A 77 2.86 -8.34 -5.49
C SER A 77 2.77 -9.09 -6.83
N PRO A 78 3.84 -9.11 -7.66
CA PRO A 78 3.87 -9.95 -8.87
C PRO A 78 3.67 -11.44 -8.59
N GLY A 79 4.09 -11.92 -7.41
CA GLY A 79 3.90 -13.31 -6.98
C GLY A 79 2.42 -13.71 -6.85
N TRP A 80 1.51 -12.74 -6.86
CA TRP A 80 0.08 -13.02 -6.80
C TRP A 80 -0.46 -13.62 -8.11
N MET A 81 0.22 -13.40 -9.24
CA MET A 81 -0.16 -13.97 -10.55
C MET A 81 -0.23 -15.50 -10.53
N ASP A 82 0.59 -16.13 -9.68
CA ASP A 82 0.72 -17.60 -9.59
C ASP A 82 -0.08 -18.20 -8.42
N HIS A 83 -0.75 -17.38 -7.61
CA HIS A 83 -1.41 -17.79 -6.37
C HIS A 83 -2.89 -17.40 -6.33
N ARG A 84 -3.78 -18.39 -6.25
CA ARG A 84 -5.25 -18.18 -6.15
C ARG A 84 -5.72 -17.52 -4.85
N LYS A 85 -4.86 -17.44 -3.83
CA LYS A 85 -5.18 -16.84 -2.52
C LYS A 85 -4.02 -15.95 -2.07
N PRO A 86 -4.30 -14.80 -1.43
CA PRO A 86 -3.26 -13.95 -0.87
C PRO A 86 -2.52 -14.66 0.27
N ASN A 87 -1.23 -14.35 0.43
CA ASN A 87 -0.35 -14.92 1.46
C ASN A 87 0.39 -13.76 2.16
N PRO A 88 0.43 -13.72 3.51
CA PRO A 88 1.14 -12.70 4.28
C PRO A 88 2.63 -12.51 3.93
N SER A 89 3.29 -13.51 3.35
CA SER A 89 4.69 -13.37 2.93
C SER A 89 4.86 -12.69 1.56
N MET A 90 3.77 -12.37 0.84
CA MET A 90 3.81 -11.88 -0.54
C MET A 90 4.49 -10.51 -0.66
N LEU A 91 4.15 -9.54 0.19
CA LEU A 91 4.79 -8.22 0.15
C LEU A 91 6.28 -8.34 0.47
N MET A 92 6.63 -8.92 1.62
CA MET A 92 8.01 -8.99 2.09
C MET A 92 8.93 -9.73 1.10
N SER A 93 8.44 -10.82 0.49
CA SER A 93 9.21 -11.60 -0.49
C SER A 93 9.35 -10.91 -1.85
N SER A 94 8.48 -9.94 -2.16
CA SER A 94 8.50 -9.22 -3.45
C SER A 94 9.23 -7.89 -3.36
N LEU A 95 9.22 -7.24 -2.20
CA LEU A 95 9.83 -5.94 -1.99
C LEU A 95 11.36 -6.00 -1.98
N LEU A 96 11.94 -7.12 -1.53
CA LEU A 96 13.39 -7.29 -1.44
C LEU A 96 13.87 -8.44 -2.34
N PRO A 97 14.87 -8.21 -3.22
CA PRO A 97 15.49 -9.28 -3.97
C PRO A 97 16.05 -10.37 -3.04
N LYS A 98 16.01 -11.63 -3.51
CA LYS A 98 16.59 -12.74 -2.76
C LYS A 98 18.09 -12.47 -2.52
N GLY A 99 18.52 -12.61 -1.27
CA GLY A 99 19.91 -12.38 -0.87
C GLY A 99 20.23 -10.93 -0.49
N THR A 100 19.28 -10.01 -0.62
CA THR A 100 19.43 -8.65 -0.07
C THR A 100 19.32 -8.68 1.45
N ASN A 101 20.28 -8.09 2.15
CA ASN A 101 20.17 -7.86 3.59
C ASN A 101 19.22 -6.67 3.84
N PRO A 102 18.04 -6.87 4.45
CA PRO A 102 17.07 -5.79 4.69
C PRO A 102 17.67 -4.63 5.49
N ALA A 103 18.60 -4.91 6.40
CA ALA A 103 19.28 -3.89 7.21
C ALA A 103 20.18 -2.94 6.40
N ARG A 104 20.41 -3.22 5.10
CA ARG A 104 21.21 -2.38 4.20
C ARG A 104 20.37 -1.66 3.15
N VAL A 105 19.05 -1.77 3.21
CA VAL A 105 18.13 -1.13 2.26
C VAL A 105 17.46 0.05 2.94
N GLY A 106 17.77 1.26 2.48
CA GLY A 106 17.13 2.49 2.98
C GLY A 106 15.82 2.84 2.28
N GLN A 107 15.61 2.33 1.05
CA GLN A 107 14.42 2.65 0.24
C GLN A 107 14.15 1.56 -0.79
N VAL A 108 12.86 1.31 -1.05
CA VAL A 108 12.37 0.53 -2.19
C VAL A 108 11.44 1.41 -3.01
N SER A 109 11.62 1.42 -4.33
CA SER A 109 10.73 2.12 -5.26
C SER A 109 9.93 1.10 -6.05
N VAL A 110 8.62 1.30 -6.12
CA VAL A 110 7.69 0.41 -6.83
C VAL A 110 7.12 1.17 -8.03
N LYS A 111 6.91 0.47 -9.15
CA LYS A 111 6.25 1.07 -10.32
C LYS A 111 4.78 1.33 -9.98
N CYS A 112 4.37 2.59 -9.98
CA CYS A 112 2.96 2.96 -9.90
C CYS A 112 2.28 2.78 -11.27
N VAL A 113 1.08 2.24 -11.27
CA VAL A 113 0.24 2.07 -12.45
C VAL A 113 -1.14 2.62 -12.12
N GLU A 114 -1.47 3.76 -12.72
CA GLU A 114 -2.77 4.42 -12.55
C GLU A 114 -3.77 3.95 -13.61
N PHE A 115 -4.98 3.61 -13.18
CA PHE A 115 -6.10 3.31 -14.06
C PHE A 115 -7.07 4.50 -14.00
N GLY A 116 -7.12 5.29 -15.08
CA GLY A 116 -7.95 6.49 -15.14
C GLY A 116 -9.47 6.22 -15.02
N PRO A 117 -10.28 7.27 -14.78
CA PRO A 117 -11.61 7.14 -14.20
C PRO A 117 -12.63 6.29 -14.95
N SER A 118 -12.51 6.02 -16.26
CA SER A 118 -13.43 5.09 -16.96
C SER A 118 -13.21 4.99 -18.49
N ASN A 119 -12.16 4.31 -18.97
CA ASN A 119 -12.23 3.49 -20.21
C ASN A 119 -11.02 2.54 -20.32
N GLN A 120 -10.89 1.80 -19.22
CA GLN A 120 -10.02 0.67 -18.94
C GLN A 120 -9.67 -0.19 -20.16
N THR A 121 -8.43 -0.67 -20.26
CA THR A 121 -8.13 -1.81 -21.14
C THR A 121 -7.40 -2.94 -20.43
N GLU A 122 -7.73 -3.21 -19.16
CA GLU A 122 -8.34 -4.47 -18.71
C GLU A 122 -8.53 -4.44 -17.18
N HIS A 123 -9.69 -4.92 -16.71
CA HIS A 123 -10.19 -4.61 -15.38
C HIS A 123 -11.07 -5.72 -14.80
N PRO A 124 -10.85 -6.25 -13.56
CA PRO A 124 -11.47 -7.59 -13.36
C PRO A 124 -12.00 -8.20 -12.01
N VAL A 125 -12.23 -9.52 -11.91
CA VAL A 125 -13.44 -10.28 -11.56
C VAL A 125 -13.81 -10.61 -10.07
N GLN A 126 -12.96 -10.68 -9.04
CA GLN A 126 -13.42 -10.80 -7.62
C GLN A 126 -12.61 -9.95 -6.60
N GLY A 127 -11.93 -8.93 -7.10
CA GLY A 127 -11.58 -7.75 -6.32
C GLY A 127 -12.44 -6.58 -6.80
N VAL A 128 -12.17 -5.36 -6.33
CA VAL A 128 -12.62 -4.19 -7.11
C VAL A 128 -11.99 -4.25 -8.54
N THR A 129 -10.92 -5.05 -8.72
CA THR A 129 -10.21 -5.44 -9.96
C THR A 129 -9.45 -6.83 -9.86
N GLN A 130 -9.58 -7.82 -10.80
CA GLN A 130 -9.08 -9.24 -10.88
C GLN A 130 -9.16 -10.13 -12.23
N GLY A 131 -8.21 -10.15 -13.21
CA GLY A 131 -8.38 -10.64 -14.63
C GLY A 131 -8.06 -9.71 -15.87
N THR A 132 -6.87 -9.91 -16.44
CA THR A 132 -6.37 -9.46 -17.77
C THR A 132 -5.72 -8.06 -17.93
N ARG A 133 -5.04 -7.86 -19.07
CA ARG A 133 -3.62 -7.43 -19.27
C ARG A 133 -3.39 -5.91 -19.39
N ALA A 134 -2.28 -5.41 -18.84
CA ALA A 134 -1.78 -4.06 -19.11
C ALA A 134 -0.86 -4.02 -20.35
N ALA A 135 -1.12 -3.12 -21.30
CA ALA A 135 -0.21 -2.78 -22.40
C ALA A 135 0.54 -1.47 -22.08
N GLY A 136 1.85 -1.46 -22.28
CA GLY A 136 2.70 -0.28 -22.10
C GLY A 136 4.18 -0.62 -22.17
N SER A 137 4.70 -0.77 -23.39
CA SER A 137 6.14 -0.84 -23.68
C SER A 137 6.74 0.56 -23.54
N LEU A 138 7.69 0.74 -22.63
CA LEU A 138 8.64 1.83 -22.68
C LEU A 138 10.03 1.23 -22.83
N THR A 139 10.58 1.42 -24.03
CA THR A 139 11.95 1.07 -24.41
C THR A 139 12.94 1.85 -23.56
N ALA A 140 13.83 1.13 -22.85
CA ALA A 140 14.99 1.73 -22.21
C ALA A 140 16.02 2.09 -23.30
N GLY A 141 16.26 3.38 -23.49
CA GLY A 141 17.45 3.88 -24.18
C GLY A 141 18.64 3.82 -23.23
N THR A 142 19.67 3.05 -23.59
CA THR A 142 21.00 3.16 -22.98
C THR A 142 21.67 4.42 -23.50
N SER A 143 22.05 5.34 -22.60
CA SER A 143 23.08 6.32 -22.95
C SER A 143 24.42 5.58 -22.99
N GLN A 144 25.16 5.81 -24.07
CA GLN A 144 26.60 5.62 -24.12
C GLN A 144 27.29 6.64 -23.21
#